data_AF-A0A971T2X5-F1
#
_entry.id   AF-A0A971T2X5-F1
#
_cell.length_a   1.000
_cell.length_b   1.000
_cell.length_c   1.000
_cell.angle_alpha   90.00
_cell.angle_beta   90.00
_cell.angle_gamma   90.00
#
_symmetry.space_group_name_H-M   'P 1'
#
loop_
_entity.id
_entity.type
_entity.pdbx_description
1 polymer ?
#
loop_
_entity_poly.entity_id
_entity_poly.type
_entity_poly.pdbx_seq_one_letter_code
_entity_poly.pdbx_strand_id
1 'polypeptide(L)'
;MAFISMLFMMAGLTIVLIGLVVFLIAVVMDMIWIVRSARKKKTHIAIKIFAVVMSIIGFVLFVLPVGFFLITGKLSEIAEEREVKSIENKIYLDDLEDKEFYDDFDFNGMNLINIDFLHAVDDEKLSMEGALVLGDNRYYPICAVENEGDFDIYVLEGTGLKYCEENQLQAIFDYYHNEAELTATISFIDDDHYSHKYECDFDKNVLFEIRDYYDTRECDYSGSVSNEERNYRIEMKSSDGLFYKSISLAEIGDDIVLQSTSSGGNMRGITLPEDKADYVRSQIREWTDLY
;
A
#
# COMPACT_ATOMS: atom_id res chain seq x y z
N MET A 1 -10.28 -1.96 11.16
CA MET A 1 -9.18 -2.44 12.05
C MET A 1 -8.43 -1.30 12.75
N ALA A 2 -8.13 -0.17 12.08
CA ALA A 2 -7.40 0.96 12.67
C ALA A 2 -8.02 1.55 13.97
N PHE A 3 -9.36 1.70 14.03
CA PHE A 3 -10.04 2.26 15.21
C PHE A 3 -9.86 1.41 16.48
N ILE A 4 -9.97 0.08 16.35
CA ILE A 4 -9.81 -0.85 17.47
C ILE A 4 -8.36 -0.81 17.98
N SER A 5 -7.39 -0.82 17.07
CA SER A 5 -5.96 -0.69 17.41
C SER A 5 -5.65 0.61 18.16
N MET A 6 -6.22 1.73 17.70
CA MET A 6 -6.05 3.05 18.35
C MET A 6 -6.62 3.08 19.77
N LEU A 7 -7.77 2.44 19.99
CA LEU A 7 -8.40 2.35 21.32
C LEU A 7 -7.56 1.53 22.31
N PHE A 8 -6.98 0.42 21.87
CA PHE A 8 -6.06 -0.38 22.70
C PHE A 8 -4.77 0.38 23.03
N MET A 9 -4.21 1.11 22.07
CA MET A 9 -3.01 1.94 22.30
C MET A 9 -3.28 3.05 23.34
N MET A 10 -4.43 3.73 23.22
CA MET A 10 -4.87 4.74 24.19
C MET A 10 -5.10 4.16 25.59
N ALA A 11 -5.73 2.99 25.69
CA ALA A 11 -5.93 2.30 26.96
C ALA A 11 -4.58 1.91 27.60
N GLY A 12 -3.63 1.40 26.80
CA GLY A 12 -2.27 1.08 27.25
C GLY A 12 -1.53 2.30 27.80
N LEU A 13 -1.51 3.41 27.05
CA LEU A 13 -0.92 4.68 27.49
C LEU A 13 -1.54 5.21 28.78
N THR A 14 -2.87 5.09 28.92
CA THR A 14 -3.58 5.51 30.13
C THR A 14 -3.15 4.68 31.34
N ILE A 15 -2.98 3.36 31.19
CA ILE A 15 -2.49 2.48 32.25
C ILE A 15 -1.07 2.85 32.69
N VAL A 16 -0.18 3.14 31.74
CA VAL A 16 1.20 3.58 32.01
C VAL A 16 1.22 4.91 32.78
N LEU A 17 0.37 5.87 32.38
CA LEU A 17 0.22 7.15 33.08
C LEU A 17 -0.30 6.97 34.52
N ILE A 18 -1.31 6.12 34.72
CA ILE A 18 -1.81 5.79 36.07
C ILE A 18 -0.69 5.16 36.90
N GLY A 19 0.07 4.22 36.32
CA GLY A 19 1.24 3.60 36.95
C GLY A 19 2.27 4.61 37.41
N LEU A 20 2.58 5.61 36.57
CA LEU A 20 3.51 6.70 36.90
C LEU A 20 3.01 7.52 38.10
N VAL A 21 1.73 7.92 38.10
CA VAL A 21 1.14 8.70 39.20
C VAL A 21 1.19 7.90 40.51
N VAL A 22 0.83 6.62 40.46
CA VAL A 22 0.88 5.72 41.62
C VAL A 22 2.31 5.58 42.14
N PHE A 23 3.29 5.43 41.25
CA PHE A 23 4.70 5.35 41.60
C PHE A 23 5.21 6.64 42.28
N LEU A 24 4.85 7.81 41.73
CA LEU A 24 5.22 9.10 42.32
C LEU A 24 4.60 9.31 43.71
N ILE A 25 3.33 8.93 43.90
CA ILE A 25 2.67 8.97 45.21
C ILE A 25 3.43 8.09 46.21
N ALA A 26 3.84 6.89 45.80
CA ALA A 26 4.59 5.97 46.65
C ALA A 26 5.94 6.57 47.09
N VAL A 27 6.69 7.19 46.16
CA VAL A 27 7.96 7.88 46.45
C VAL A 27 7.76 9.02 47.45
N VAL A 28 6.71 9.84 47.28
CA VAL A 28 6.40 10.92 48.21
C VAL A 28 6.04 10.38 49.60
N MET A 29 5.24 9.31 49.67
CA MET A 29 4.88 8.66 50.92
C MET A 29 6.11 8.11 51.65
N ASP A 30 7.04 7.50 50.91
CA ASP A 30 8.28 6.96 51.47
C ASP A 30 9.18 8.09 52.01
N MET A 31 9.29 9.21 51.27
CA MET A 31 10.01 10.40 51.73
C MET A 31 9.39 11.00 53.01
N ILE A 32 8.06 11.11 53.09
CA ILE A 32 7.36 11.59 54.30
C ILE A 32 7.67 10.69 55.50
N TRP A 33 7.68 9.37 55.28
CA TRP A 33 8.02 8.41 56.34
C TRP A 33 9.46 8.60 56.81
N ILE A 34 10.44 8.68 55.91
CA ILE A 34 11.85 8.91 56.22
C ILE A 34 12.02 10.19 57.06
N VAL A 35 11.42 11.31 56.62
CA VAL A 35 11.52 12.60 57.31
C VAL A 35 10.89 12.56 58.70
N ARG A 36 9.73 11.90 58.86
CA ARG A 36 9.05 11.79 60.16
C ARG A 36 9.78 10.86 61.12
N SER A 37 10.30 9.75 60.61
CA SER A 37 11.12 8.79 61.37
C SER A 37 12.38 9.47 61.91
N ALA A 38 13.10 10.24 61.07
CA ALA A 38 14.27 11.01 61.47
C ALA A 38 13.97 12.05 62.57
N ARG A 39 12.76 12.63 62.57
CA ARG A 39 12.28 13.58 63.59
C ARG A 39 11.71 12.92 64.86
N LYS A 40 11.84 11.59 65.02
CA LYS A 40 11.27 10.80 66.14
C LYS A 40 9.76 10.99 66.36
N LYS A 41 9.02 11.38 65.33
CA LYS A 41 7.55 11.51 65.40
C LYS A 41 6.90 10.13 65.24
N LYS A 42 5.78 9.88 65.94
CA LYS A 42 5.00 8.64 65.76
C LYS A 42 4.58 8.50 64.29
N THR A 43 5.05 7.44 63.64
CA THR A 43 4.65 7.04 62.29
C THR A 43 3.92 5.71 62.34
N HIS A 44 2.76 5.62 61.70
CA HIS A 44 2.02 4.37 61.58
C HIS A 44 2.72 3.43 60.60
N ILE A 45 2.98 2.18 61.01
CA ILE A 45 3.59 1.13 60.17
C ILE A 45 2.77 0.90 58.89
N ALA A 46 1.45 1.07 58.96
CA ALA A 46 0.54 0.96 57.82
C ALA A 46 0.92 1.88 56.64
N ILE A 47 1.45 3.08 56.90
CA ILE A 47 1.89 4.03 55.85
C ILE A 47 3.06 3.45 55.05
N LYS A 48 3.99 2.78 55.73
CA LYS A 48 5.15 2.14 55.10
C LYS A 48 4.72 0.96 54.24
N ILE A 49 3.83 0.11 54.77
CA ILE A 49 3.30 -1.04 54.02
C ILE A 49 2.56 -0.56 52.77
N PHE A 50 1.72 0.47 52.89
CA PHE A 50 0.99 1.04 51.76
C PHE A 50 1.92 1.66 50.71
N ALA A 51 2.96 2.39 51.12
CA ALA A 51 3.96 2.94 50.21
C ALA A 51 4.67 1.82 49.43
N VAL A 52 5.08 0.73 50.10
CA VAL A 52 5.72 -0.42 49.44
C VAL A 52 4.79 -1.07 48.41
N VAL A 53 3.51 -1.30 48.75
CA VAL A 53 2.54 -1.89 47.81
C VAL A 53 2.32 -0.98 46.60
N MET A 54 2.13 0.33 46.82
CA MET A 54 1.98 1.30 45.73
C MET A 54 3.23 1.38 44.86
N SER A 55 4.43 1.29 45.44
CA SER A 55 5.69 1.22 44.68
C SER A 55 5.73 -0.02 43.79
N ILE A 56 5.30 -1.19 44.27
CA ILE A 56 5.25 -2.43 43.47
C ILE A 56 4.24 -2.29 42.32
N ILE A 57 3.03 -1.80 42.61
CA ILE A 57 1.99 -1.59 41.59
C ILE A 57 2.47 -0.58 40.54
N GLY A 58 3.00 0.56 40.98
CA GLY A 58 3.56 1.58 40.10
C GLY A 58 4.71 1.06 39.26
N PHE A 59 5.60 0.26 39.83
CA PHE A 59 6.71 -0.38 39.12
C PHE A 59 6.21 -1.32 38.01
N VAL A 60 5.23 -2.17 38.32
CA VAL A 60 4.65 -3.11 37.34
C VAL A 60 3.89 -2.38 36.23
N LEU A 61 3.13 -1.33 36.57
CA LEU A 61 2.30 -0.62 35.59
C LEU A 61 3.08 0.42 34.75
N PHE A 62 4.22 0.91 35.23
CA PHE A 62 5.00 1.93 34.54
C PHE A 62 6.37 1.43 34.10
N VAL A 63 7.19 0.94 35.03
CA VAL A 63 8.61 0.62 34.76
C VAL A 63 8.74 -0.57 33.82
N LEU A 64 7.94 -1.63 34.01
CA LEU A 64 8.00 -2.80 33.13
C LEU A 64 7.56 -2.48 31.69
N PRO A 65 6.40 -1.83 31.42
CA PRO A 65 6.01 -1.47 30.07
C PRO A 65 7.00 -0.51 29.40
N VAL A 66 7.42 0.55 30.09
CA VAL A 66 8.36 1.53 29.53
C VAL A 66 9.72 0.87 29.23
N GLY A 67 10.21 0.04 30.16
CA GLY A 67 11.44 -0.72 29.95
C GLY A 67 11.33 -1.67 28.77
N PHE A 68 10.21 -2.38 28.64
CA PHE A 68 9.94 -3.26 27.51
C PHE A 68 9.95 -2.49 26.18
N PHE A 69 9.22 -1.37 26.08
CA PHE A 69 9.18 -0.53 24.87
C PHE A 69 10.57 -0.02 24.46
N LEU A 70 11.38 0.43 25.42
CA LEU A 70 12.74 0.91 25.14
C LEU A 70 13.66 -0.21 24.66
N ILE A 71 13.56 -1.40 25.25
CA ILE A 71 14.36 -2.57 24.87
C ILE A 71 13.93 -3.06 23.49
N THR A 72 12.63 -3.19 23.23
CA THR A 72 12.14 -3.65 21.92
C THR A 72 12.49 -2.68 20.81
N GLY A 73 12.42 -1.36 21.06
CA GLY A 73 12.83 -0.35 20.08
C GLY A 73 14.32 -0.49 19.71
N LYS A 74 15.19 -0.58 20.73
CA LYS A 74 16.63 -0.81 20.52
C LYS A 74 16.94 -2.13 19.81
N LEU A 75 16.21 -3.20 20.11
CA LEU A 75 16.37 -4.48 19.43
C LEU A 75 15.92 -4.42 17.97
N SER A 76 14.86 -3.66 17.67
CA SER A 76 14.40 -3.41 16.29
C SER A 76 15.48 -2.67 15.50
N GLU A 77 16.02 -1.58 16.05
CA GLU A 77 17.10 -0.83 15.41
C GLU A 77 18.33 -1.72 15.11
N ILE A 78 18.72 -2.58 16.06
CA ILE A 78 19.84 -3.52 15.87
C ILE A 78 19.50 -4.59 14.83
N ALA A 79 18.24 -5.03 14.76
CA ALA A 79 17.81 -6.01 13.77
C ALA A 79 17.86 -5.41 12.36
N GLU A 80 17.30 -4.21 12.16
CA GLU A 80 17.34 -3.47 10.90
C GLU A 80 18.78 -3.21 10.45
N GLU A 81 19.65 -2.73 11.35
CA GLU A 81 21.07 -2.50 11.04
C GLU A 81 21.79 -3.79 10.63
N ARG A 82 21.48 -4.92 11.28
CA ARG A 82 22.05 -6.23 10.91
C ARG A 82 21.55 -6.71 9.56
N GLU A 83 20.28 -6.51 9.28
CA GLU A 83 19.64 -6.87 8.03
C GLU A 83 20.28 -6.13 6.86
N VAL A 84 20.37 -4.80 6.93
CA VAL A 84 21.07 -3.98 5.93
C VAL A 84 22.53 -4.41 5.78
N LYS A 85 23.23 -4.68 6.89
CA LYS A 85 24.61 -5.17 6.83
C LYS A 85 24.75 -6.53 6.15
N SER A 86 23.76 -7.39 6.26
CA SER A 86 23.78 -8.75 5.68
C SER A 86 23.54 -8.80 4.17
N ILE A 87 22.94 -7.75 3.59
CA ILE A 87 22.72 -7.64 2.15
C ILE A 87 24.06 -7.46 1.44
N GLU A 88 24.29 -8.24 0.38
CA GLU A 88 25.55 -8.23 -0.37
C GLU A 88 25.64 -7.00 -1.30
N ASN A 89 24.64 -6.82 -2.17
CA ASN A 89 24.60 -5.74 -3.15
C ASN A 89 23.80 -4.56 -2.61
N LYS A 90 24.48 -3.43 -2.39
CA LYS A 90 23.88 -2.20 -1.83
C LYS A 90 24.23 -1.00 -2.68
N ILE A 91 23.22 -0.19 -2.97
CA ILE A 91 23.36 1.15 -3.53
C ILE A 91 23.04 2.14 -2.41
N TYR A 92 23.91 3.12 -2.21
CA TYR A 92 23.70 4.18 -1.22
C TYR A 92 23.27 5.44 -1.97
N LEU A 93 22.14 6.02 -1.57
CA LEU A 93 21.75 7.35 -2.03
C LEU A 93 22.38 8.40 -1.11
N ASP A 94 23.11 9.34 -1.72
CA ASP A 94 23.85 10.38 -1.00
C ASP A 94 22.91 11.41 -0.36
N ASP A 95 21.70 11.62 -0.91
CA ASP A 95 20.66 12.46 -0.30
C ASP A 95 19.24 11.86 -0.44
N LEU A 96 18.40 12.05 0.59
CA LEU A 96 16.99 11.61 0.56
C LEU A 96 16.11 12.47 -0.36
N GLU A 97 16.60 13.65 -0.74
CA GLU A 97 15.97 14.53 -1.71
C GLU A 97 16.34 14.17 -3.15
N ASP A 98 17.35 13.31 -3.36
CA ASP A 98 17.71 12.80 -4.68
C ASP A 98 16.66 11.78 -5.11
N LYS A 99 15.65 12.30 -5.79
CA LYS A 99 14.63 11.55 -6.51
C LYS A 99 15.19 10.90 -7.79
N GLU A 100 16.51 10.84 -7.96
CA GLU A 100 17.13 10.26 -9.15
C GLU A 100 16.66 8.82 -9.36
N PHE A 101 16.52 8.05 -8.27
CA PHE A 101 16.03 6.66 -8.34
C PHE A 101 14.60 6.52 -8.86
N TYR A 102 13.79 7.59 -8.97
CA TYR A 102 12.46 7.47 -9.60
C TYR A 102 12.55 7.24 -11.10
N ASP A 103 13.58 7.78 -11.74
CA ASP A 103 13.77 7.73 -13.19
C ASP A 103 14.73 6.60 -13.56
N ASP A 104 15.91 6.54 -12.92
CA ASP A 104 16.92 5.51 -13.16
C ASP A 104 17.90 5.34 -11.99
N PHE A 105 18.65 4.22 -11.98
CA PHE A 105 19.81 4.03 -11.10
C PHE A 105 20.74 2.90 -11.58
N ASP A 106 22.01 2.98 -11.19
CA ASP A 106 22.99 1.92 -11.48
C ASP A 106 22.92 0.77 -10.46
N PHE A 107 22.76 -0.48 -10.93
CA PHE A 107 22.78 -1.69 -10.13
C PHE A 107 23.59 -2.80 -10.79
N ASN A 108 24.55 -3.39 -10.08
CA ASN A 108 25.40 -4.48 -10.59
C ASN A 108 26.08 -4.17 -11.95
N GLY A 109 26.37 -2.89 -12.24
CA GLY A 109 26.98 -2.45 -13.49
C GLY A 109 25.99 -2.26 -14.66
N MET A 110 24.70 -2.37 -14.40
CA MET A 110 23.60 -2.10 -15.33
C MET A 110 22.97 -0.75 -14.97
N ASN A 111 22.71 0.10 -15.96
CA ASN A 111 21.88 1.28 -15.76
C ASN A 111 20.41 0.85 -15.90
N LEU A 112 19.70 0.83 -14.79
CA LEU A 112 18.30 0.42 -14.71
C LEU A 112 17.40 1.63 -14.83
N ILE A 113 16.50 1.63 -15.81
CA ILE A 113 15.55 2.71 -16.06
C ILE A 113 14.13 2.28 -15.66
N ASN A 114 13.31 3.25 -15.24
CA ASN A 114 11.95 2.98 -14.81
C ASN A 114 11.04 2.49 -15.95
N ILE A 115 10.17 1.53 -15.64
CA ILE A 115 9.13 1.00 -16.52
C ILE A 115 7.75 1.50 -16.05
N ASP A 116 7.33 2.65 -16.59
CA ASP A 116 6.09 3.31 -16.17
C ASP A 116 4.80 2.58 -16.57
N PHE A 117 4.85 1.73 -17.61
CA PHE A 117 3.67 1.04 -18.14
C PHE A 117 3.37 -0.31 -17.45
N LEU A 118 4.25 -0.77 -16.55
CA LEU A 118 4.02 -2.01 -15.79
C LEU A 118 3.39 -1.73 -14.43
N HIS A 119 2.32 -2.46 -14.16
CA HIS A 119 1.54 -2.36 -12.93
C HIS A 119 1.41 -3.75 -12.32
N ALA A 120 2.44 -4.17 -11.58
CA ALA A 120 2.41 -5.42 -10.82
C ALA A 120 1.23 -5.41 -9.84
N VAL A 121 0.38 -6.43 -9.94
CA VAL A 121 -0.85 -6.53 -9.14
C VAL A 121 -0.67 -7.37 -7.87
N ASP A 122 0.34 -8.24 -7.83
CA ASP A 122 0.58 -9.12 -6.68
C ASP A 122 2.09 -9.36 -6.49
N ASP A 123 2.53 -9.39 -5.21
CA ASP A 123 3.92 -9.57 -4.77
C ASP A 123 4.47 -11.00 -4.95
N GLU A 124 3.87 -11.80 -5.84
CA GLU A 124 4.19 -13.22 -5.89
C GLU A 124 5.36 -13.50 -6.85
N LYS A 125 6.44 -14.01 -6.25
CA LYS A 125 7.73 -14.44 -6.82
C LYS A 125 8.79 -13.35 -7.01
N LEU A 126 9.00 -12.56 -5.95
CA LEU A 126 10.15 -11.68 -5.81
C LEU A 126 11.37 -12.45 -5.26
N SER A 127 12.53 -12.32 -5.92
CA SER A 127 13.83 -12.76 -5.41
C SER A 127 14.68 -11.55 -5.06
N MET A 128 15.07 -11.39 -3.79
CA MET A 128 15.90 -10.27 -3.36
C MET A 128 17.33 -10.39 -3.92
N GLU A 129 17.75 -9.40 -4.70
CA GLU A 129 19.08 -9.34 -5.32
C GLU A 129 19.97 -8.27 -4.68
N GLY A 130 19.37 -7.27 -4.03
CA GLY A 130 20.09 -6.18 -3.39
C GLY A 130 19.18 -5.22 -2.64
N ALA A 131 19.72 -4.05 -2.31
CA ALA A 131 18.97 -2.99 -1.65
C ALA A 131 19.42 -1.59 -2.06
N LEU A 132 18.44 -0.70 -2.17
CA LEU A 132 18.63 0.73 -2.25
C LEU A 132 18.55 1.31 -0.84
N VAL A 133 19.68 1.75 -0.29
CA VAL A 133 19.82 2.23 1.09
C VAL A 133 19.61 3.74 1.16
N LEU A 134 18.69 4.13 2.05
CA LEU A 134 18.23 5.50 2.31
C LEU A 134 18.71 5.96 3.70
N GLY A 135 19.89 6.57 3.75
CA GLY A 135 20.51 7.01 4.99
C GLY A 135 20.91 5.85 5.91
N ASP A 136 20.73 6.01 7.24
CA ASP A 136 21.43 5.16 8.21
C ASP A 136 20.92 3.72 8.33
N ASN A 137 19.62 3.44 8.11
CA ASN A 137 19.05 2.08 8.29
C ASN A 137 17.76 1.80 7.48
N ARG A 138 17.32 2.73 6.63
CA ARG A 138 16.14 2.50 5.78
C ARG A 138 16.62 1.99 4.45
N TYR A 139 15.88 1.08 3.85
CA TYR A 139 16.20 0.60 2.52
C TYR A 139 14.93 0.13 1.81
N TYR A 140 14.99 0.11 0.48
CA TYR A 140 14.04 -0.62 -0.34
C TYR A 140 14.73 -1.86 -0.91
N PRO A 141 14.16 -3.06 -0.71
CA PRO A 141 14.62 -4.27 -1.38
C PRO A 141 14.58 -4.09 -2.90
N ILE A 142 15.67 -4.46 -3.57
CA ILE A 142 15.72 -4.58 -5.03
C ILE A 142 15.51 -6.06 -5.33
N CYS A 143 14.38 -6.37 -5.94
CA CYS A 143 13.94 -7.74 -6.17
C CYS A 143 13.82 -8.03 -7.66
N ALA A 144 14.44 -9.10 -8.15
CA ALA A 144 14.15 -9.63 -9.47
C ALA A 144 12.74 -10.25 -9.49
N VAL A 145 12.04 -10.07 -10.61
CA VAL A 145 10.69 -10.59 -10.80
C VAL A 145 10.68 -11.72 -11.82
N GLU A 146 10.12 -12.87 -11.43
CA GLU A 146 9.85 -13.94 -12.38
C GLU A 146 8.74 -13.51 -13.36
N ASN A 147 9.01 -13.61 -14.67
CA ASN A 147 8.08 -13.23 -15.72
C ASN A 147 8.11 -14.25 -16.86
N GLU A 148 7.06 -14.28 -17.68
CA GLU A 148 6.97 -15.23 -18.79
C GLU A 148 7.78 -14.83 -20.02
N GLY A 149 8.20 -13.55 -20.09
CA GLY A 149 8.97 -13.00 -21.20
C GLY A 149 10.49 -13.21 -21.11
N ASP A 150 10.99 -13.82 -20.04
CA ASP A 150 12.43 -14.01 -19.75
C ASP A 150 13.24 -12.70 -19.76
N PHE A 151 12.62 -11.62 -19.25
CA PHE A 151 13.25 -10.30 -19.13
C PHE A 151 13.86 -10.08 -17.74
N ASP A 152 14.89 -9.25 -17.66
CA ASP A 152 15.48 -8.85 -16.38
C ASP A 152 14.72 -7.63 -15.83
N ILE A 153 13.63 -7.90 -15.10
CA ILE A 153 12.80 -6.88 -14.46
C ILE A 153 13.07 -6.87 -12.96
N TYR A 154 13.38 -5.69 -12.44
CA TYR A 154 13.61 -5.44 -11.02
C TYR A 154 12.49 -4.58 -10.43
N VAL A 155 11.99 -4.94 -9.26
CA VAL A 155 11.04 -4.17 -8.46
C VAL A 155 11.75 -3.58 -7.26
N LEU A 156 11.46 -2.32 -6.99
CA LEU A 156 11.83 -1.68 -5.73
C LEU A 156 10.68 -1.86 -4.73
N GLU A 157 10.79 -2.89 -3.89
CA GLU A 157 9.69 -3.36 -3.02
C GLU A 157 9.19 -2.25 -2.08
N GLY A 158 7.86 -2.11 -1.97
CA GLY A 158 7.22 -1.06 -1.17
C GLY A 158 7.08 0.30 -1.88
N THR A 159 7.70 0.50 -3.05
CA THR A 159 7.50 1.73 -3.87
C THR A 159 6.55 1.52 -5.05
N GLY A 160 6.46 0.28 -5.54
CA GLY A 160 5.71 -0.05 -6.75
C GLY A 160 6.43 0.35 -8.05
N LEU A 161 7.68 0.80 -8.00
CA LEU A 161 8.50 1.14 -9.17
C LEU A 161 9.17 -0.13 -9.72
N LYS A 162 9.32 -0.19 -11.05
CA LYS A 162 9.91 -1.30 -11.78
C LYS A 162 10.98 -0.78 -12.70
N TYR A 163 12.01 -1.59 -12.93
CA TYR A 163 13.16 -1.20 -13.71
C TYR A 163 13.64 -2.33 -14.60
N CYS A 164 14.22 -1.98 -15.74
CA CYS A 164 14.98 -2.88 -16.62
C CYS A 164 16.17 -2.12 -17.20
N GLU A 165 17.07 -2.82 -17.90
CA GLU A 165 18.03 -2.12 -18.76
C GLU A 165 17.31 -1.38 -19.91
N GLU A 166 17.85 -0.24 -20.32
CA GLU A 166 17.29 0.58 -21.41
C GLU A 166 17.13 -0.19 -22.73
N ASN A 167 18.05 -1.12 -23.01
CA ASN A 167 18.00 -1.96 -24.21
C ASN A 167 16.84 -2.99 -24.22
N GLN A 168 16.27 -3.33 -23.05
CA GLN A 168 15.16 -4.28 -22.90
C GLN A 168 13.79 -3.58 -22.92
N LEU A 169 13.73 -2.27 -22.62
CA LEU A 169 12.47 -1.54 -22.43
C LEU A 169 11.49 -1.72 -23.60
N GLN A 170 11.96 -1.57 -24.84
CA GLN A 170 11.11 -1.72 -26.03
C GLN A 170 10.62 -3.17 -26.20
N ALA A 171 11.47 -4.16 -25.93
CA ALA A 171 11.10 -5.57 -26.05
C ALA A 171 10.04 -5.96 -24.99
N ILE A 172 10.19 -5.45 -23.76
CA ILE A 172 9.21 -5.62 -22.69
C ILE A 172 7.88 -4.97 -23.08
N PHE A 173 7.92 -3.75 -23.64
CA PHE A 173 6.73 -3.07 -24.13
C PHE A 173 6.01 -3.89 -25.20
N ASP A 174 6.76 -4.34 -26.21
CA ASP A 174 6.23 -5.11 -27.34
C ASP A 174 5.62 -6.43 -26.86
N TYR A 175 6.26 -7.12 -25.90
CA TYR A 175 5.73 -8.33 -25.30
C TYR A 175 4.37 -8.08 -24.65
N TYR A 176 4.28 -7.19 -23.65
CA TYR A 176 3.03 -7.02 -22.90
C TYR A 176 1.90 -6.40 -23.72
N HIS A 177 2.21 -5.56 -24.72
CA HIS A 177 1.18 -4.97 -25.58
C HIS A 177 0.75 -5.91 -26.72
N ASN A 178 1.68 -6.67 -27.32
CA ASN A 178 1.39 -7.40 -28.55
C ASN A 178 1.35 -8.93 -28.37
N GLU A 179 2.21 -9.50 -27.54
CA GLU A 179 2.43 -10.96 -27.49
C GLU A 179 1.80 -11.64 -26.27
N ALA A 180 1.87 -11.01 -25.10
CA ALA A 180 1.42 -11.58 -23.84
C ALA A 180 -0.06 -12.00 -23.92
N GLU A 181 -0.35 -13.18 -23.38
CA GLU A 181 -1.70 -13.66 -23.15
C GLU A 181 -2.29 -12.88 -21.96
N LEU A 182 -3.40 -12.18 -22.22
CA LEU A 182 -4.08 -11.36 -21.22
C LEU A 182 -5.45 -11.95 -20.93
N THR A 183 -5.74 -12.14 -19.64
CA THR A 183 -7.09 -12.50 -19.19
C THR A 183 -7.90 -11.22 -18.99
N ALA A 184 -9.07 -11.12 -19.61
CA ALA A 184 -9.97 -10.00 -19.43
C ALA A 184 -11.13 -10.37 -18.50
N THR A 185 -11.48 -9.47 -17.59
CA THR A 185 -12.61 -9.61 -16.68
C THR A 185 -13.50 -8.38 -16.74
N ILE A 186 -14.80 -8.58 -16.80
CA ILE A 186 -15.79 -7.51 -16.65
C ILE A 186 -16.42 -7.65 -15.26
N SER A 187 -16.56 -6.53 -14.58
CA SER A 187 -17.28 -6.43 -13.32
C SER A 187 -18.32 -5.33 -13.36
N PHE A 188 -19.46 -5.55 -12.74
CA PHE A 188 -20.54 -4.59 -12.61
C PHE A 188 -21.32 -4.82 -11.32
N ILE A 189 -22.07 -3.81 -10.89
CA ILE A 189 -22.97 -3.90 -9.74
C ILE A 189 -24.39 -3.90 -10.29
N ASP A 190 -25.19 -4.90 -9.93
CA ASP A 190 -26.59 -4.98 -10.34
C ASP A 190 -27.51 -4.09 -9.48
N ASP A 191 -28.80 -4.05 -9.84
CA ASP A 191 -29.81 -3.26 -9.13
C ASP A 191 -29.98 -3.69 -7.66
N ASP A 192 -29.71 -4.96 -7.35
CA ASP A 192 -29.74 -5.54 -6.01
C ASP A 192 -28.44 -5.29 -5.22
N HIS A 193 -27.50 -4.50 -5.79
CA HIS A 193 -26.21 -4.14 -5.23
C HIS A 193 -25.24 -5.33 -5.05
N TYR A 194 -25.45 -6.40 -5.79
CA TYR A 194 -24.48 -7.49 -5.89
C TYR A 194 -23.43 -7.18 -6.94
N SER A 195 -22.16 -7.33 -6.54
CA SER A 195 -21.04 -7.25 -7.47
C SER A 195 -20.92 -8.56 -8.23
N HIS A 196 -20.96 -8.47 -9.55
CA HIS A 196 -20.69 -9.56 -10.46
C HIS A 196 -19.31 -9.35 -11.08
N LYS A 197 -18.59 -10.45 -11.31
CA LYS A 197 -17.30 -10.46 -11.99
C LYS A 197 -17.19 -11.73 -12.82
N TYR A 198 -16.88 -11.61 -14.10
CA TYR A 198 -16.76 -12.74 -15.02
C TYR A 198 -15.63 -12.54 -16.03
N GLU A 199 -15.00 -13.64 -16.41
CA GLU A 199 -13.96 -13.68 -17.44
C GLU A 199 -14.60 -13.61 -18.84
N CYS A 200 -13.94 -12.93 -19.77
CA CYS A 200 -14.46 -12.71 -21.12
C CYS A 200 -13.34 -12.63 -22.15
N ASP A 201 -13.67 -12.85 -23.42
CA ASP A 201 -12.75 -12.75 -24.56
C ASP A 201 -12.68 -11.32 -25.11
N PHE A 202 -12.46 -10.34 -24.22
CA PHE A 202 -12.36 -8.94 -24.62
C PHE A 202 -11.07 -8.70 -25.42
N ASP A 203 -11.17 -8.01 -26.55
CA ASP A 203 -10.04 -7.70 -27.43
C ASP A 203 -9.16 -6.62 -26.79
N LYS A 204 -7.89 -6.97 -26.52
CA LYS A 204 -6.92 -6.05 -25.91
C LYS A 204 -6.67 -4.81 -26.75
N ASN A 205 -6.71 -4.93 -28.08
CA ASN A 205 -6.53 -3.79 -28.98
C ASN A 205 -7.65 -2.78 -28.80
N VAL A 206 -8.88 -3.25 -28.60
CA VAL A 206 -10.02 -2.36 -28.34
C VAL A 206 -9.85 -1.65 -26.99
N LEU A 207 -9.36 -2.35 -25.95
CA LEU A 207 -9.10 -1.72 -24.65
C LEU A 207 -8.02 -0.63 -24.78
N PHE A 208 -6.95 -0.90 -25.52
CA PHE A 208 -5.89 0.08 -25.77
C PHE A 208 -6.39 1.26 -26.60
N GLU A 209 -7.13 1.02 -27.67
CA GLU A 209 -7.73 2.09 -28.47
C GLU A 209 -8.67 2.99 -27.65
N ILE A 210 -9.50 2.40 -26.77
CA ILE A 210 -10.37 3.15 -25.86
C ILE A 210 -9.54 4.00 -24.88
N ARG A 211 -8.42 3.46 -24.37
CA ARG A 211 -7.51 4.19 -23.47
C ARG A 211 -6.75 5.30 -24.18
N ASP A 212 -6.22 5.06 -25.37
CA ASP A 212 -5.53 6.08 -26.16
C ASP A 212 -6.48 7.20 -26.57
N TYR A 213 -7.74 6.86 -26.86
CA TYR A 213 -8.79 7.84 -27.12
C TYR A 213 -9.05 8.73 -25.91
N TYR A 214 -8.93 8.19 -24.69
CA TYR A 214 -9.08 8.95 -23.45
C TYR A 214 -7.93 9.93 -23.21
N ASP A 215 -6.70 9.48 -23.43
CA ASP A 215 -5.50 10.29 -23.17
C ASP A 215 -5.38 11.47 -24.14
N THR A 216 -6.05 11.40 -25.30
CA THR A 216 -5.95 12.40 -26.37
C THR A 216 -7.16 13.33 -26.50
N ARG A 217 -8.31 13.01 -25.90
CA ARG A 217 -9.53 13.83 -26.00
C ARG A 217 -9.87 14.58 -24.73
N GLU A 218 -10.43 15.78 -24.93
CA GLU A 218 -11.07 16.52 -23.84
C GLU A 218 -12.41 15.87 -23.46
N CYS A 219 -12.75 15.92 -22.18
CA CYS A 219 -14.04 15.41 -21.69
C CYS A 219 -15.22 16.09 -22.42
N ASP A 220 -16.04 15.30 -23.10
CA ASP A 220 -17.25 15.76 -23.79
C ASP A 220 -18.54 15.44 -23.01
N TYR A 221 -18.44 14.60 -21.97
CA TYR A 221 -19.54 14.31 -21.06
C TYR A 221 -19.35 14.97 -19.68
N SER A 222 -20.43 15.59 -19.20
CA SER A 222 -20.57 16.07 -17.81
C SER A 222 -22.02 15.94 -17.38
N GLY A 223 -22.28 15.12 -16.35
CA GLY A 223 -23.64 14.83 -15.89
C GLY A 223 -23.69 14.35 -14.44
N SER A 224 -24.90 14.16 -13.93
CA SER A 224 -25.11 13.56 -12.61
C SER A 224 -24.84 12.06 -12.68
N VAL A 225 -24.16 11.50 -11.68
CA VAL A 225 -23.96 10.04 -11.50
C VAL A 225 -25.32 9.32 -11.42
N SER A 226 -26.38 10.01 -10.98
CA SER A 226 -27.74 9.45 -10.96
C SER A 226 -28.32 9.14 -12.34
N ASN A 227 -27.68 9.62 -13.42
CA ASN A 227 -28.09 9.32 -14.80
C ASN A 227 -27.43 8.05 -15.33
N GLU A 228 -26.51 7.45 -14.56
CA GLU A 228 -25.89 6.18 -14.90
C GLU A 228 -26.93 5.07 -14.73
N GLU A 229 -27.20 4.36 -15.82
CA GLU A 229 -28.06 3.18 -15.79
C GLU A 229 -27.29 1.98 -15.26
N ARG A 230 -26.03 1.83 -15.71
CA ARG A 230 -25.11 0.76 -15.28
C ARG A 230 -23.66 1.22 -15.31
N ASN A 231 -22.87 0.65 -14.40
CA ASN A 231 -21.43 0.86 -14.33
C ASN A 231 -20.67 -0.45 -14.51
N TYR A 232 -19.67 -0.40 -15.37
CA TYR A 232 -18.82 -1.53 -15.72
C TYR A 232 -17.36 -1.17 -15.45
N ARG A 233 -16.60 -2.14 -14.98
CA ARG A 233 -15.14 -2.09 -14.99
C ARG A 233 -14.62 -3.28 -15.76
N ILE A 234 -13.88 -2.98 -16.83
CA ILE A 234 -13.19 -3.98 -17.64
C ILE A 234 -11.73 -3.96 -17.21
N GLU A 235 -11.18 -5.11 -16.86
CA GLU A 235 -9.82 -5.29 -16.39
C GLU A 235 -9.10 -6.30 -17.29
N MET A 236 -7.86 -6.04 -17.64
CA MET A 236 -6.96 -6.97 -18.32
C MET A 236 -5.72 -7.18 -17.48
N LYS A 237 -5.31 -8.43 -17.34
CA LYS A 237 -4.14 -8.86 -16.56
C LYS A 237 -3.32 -9.87 -17.36
N SER A 238 -2.00 -9.74 -17.31
CA SER A 238 -1.12 -10.84 -17.70
C SER A 238 -1.15 -11.96 -16.66
N SER A 239 -0.87 -13.17 -17.11
CA SER A 239 -0.71 -14.39 -16.29
C SER A 239 0.34 -14.23 -15.18
N ASP A 240 1.46 -13.58 -15.49
CA ASP A 240 2.54 -13.27 -14.55
C ASP A 240 2.22 -12.09 -13.60
N GLY A 241 1.08 -11.43 -13.76
CA GLY A 241 0.62 -10.36 -12.88
C GLY A 241 1.39 -9.03 -13.00
N LEU A 242 2.33 -8.90 -13.94
CA LEU A 242 3.15 -7.70 -14.13
C LEU A 242 2.47 -6.60 -14.94
N PHE A 243 1.53 -6.98 -15.80
CA PHE A 243 0.76 -6.07 -16.62
C PHE A 243 -0.69 -6.03 -16.19
N TYR A 244 -1.19 -4.82 -15.93
CA TYR A 244 -2.58 -4.57 -15.61
C TYR A 244 -3.05 -3.29 -16.28
N LYS A 245 -4.21 -3.37 -16.95
CA LYS A 245 -4.90 -2.19 -17.47
C LYS A 245 -6.39 -2.36 -17.21
N SER A 246 -7.08 -1.27 -16.87
CA SER A 246 -8.53 -1.31 -16.70
C SER A 246 -9.18 -0.10 -17.33
N ILE A 247 -10.48 -0.16 -17.59
CA ILE A 247 -11.33 0.98 -17.95
C ILE A 247 -12.61 0.93 -17.13
N SER A 248 -13.13 2.10 -16.76
CA SER A 248 -14.40 2.25 -16.06
C SER A 248 -15.41 2.91 -16.98
N LEU A 249 -16.53 2.26 -17.25
CA LEU A 249 -17.52 2.67 -18.24
C LEU A 249 -18.88 2.83 -17.56
N ALA A 250 -19.65 3.83 -17.99
CA ALA A 250 -21.05 4.02 -17.60
C ALA A 250 -21.95 3.99 -18.83
N GLU A 251 -23.10 3.33 -18.72
CA GLU A 251 -24.16 3.39 -19.71
C GLU A 251 -25.16 4.51 -19.33
N ILE A 252 -25.44 5.41 -20.28
CA ILE A 252 -26.29 6.60 -20.08
C ILE A 252 -27.18 6.76 -21.30
N GLY A 253 -28.44 6.33 -21.21
CA GLY A 253 -29.31 6.23 -22.38
C GLY A 253 -28.66 5.35 -23.45
N ASP A 254 -28.50 5.90 -24.66
CA ASP A 254 -27.91 5.17 -25.79
C ASP A 254 -26.37 5.29 -25.87
N ASP A 255 -25.72 6.00 -24.95
CA ASP A 255 -24.28 6.25 -24.96
C ASP A 255 -23.53 5.38 -23.92
N ILE A 256 -22.29 5.02 -24.23
CA ILE A 256 -21.32 4.52 -23.25
C ILE A 256 -20.27 5.59 -23.02
N VAL A 257 -20.07 5.95 -21.75
CA VAL A 257 -19.14 6.98 -21.31
C VAL A 257 -18.00 6.36 -20.53
N LEU A 258 -16.77 6.61 -20.97
CA LEU A 258 -15.57 6.27 -20.21
C LEU A 258 -15.36 7.28 -19.07
N GLN A 259 -15.38 6.78 -17.84
CA GLN A 259 -15.37 7.59 -16.62
C GLN A 259 -13.97 8.13 -16.32
N SER A 260 -13.84 9.45 -16.17
CA SER A 260 -12.58 10.12 -15.80
C SER A 260 -12.48 10.40 -14.31
N THR A 261 -13.56 10.94 -13.72
CA THR A 261 -13.64 11.43 -12.35
C THR A 261 -15.09 11.49 -11.90
N SER A 262 -15.37 11.04 -10.68
CA SER A 262 -16.62 11.30 -9.97
C SER A 262 -16.33 12.12 -8.71
N SER A 263 -16.89 13.32 -8.61
CA SER A 263 -16.75 14.17 -7.43
C SER A 263 -18.05 14.88 -7.13
N GLY A 264 -18.49 14.81 -5.87
CA GLY A 264 -19.71 15.46 -5.41
C GLY A 264 -21.00 14.99 -6.12
N GLY A 265 -21.02 13.77 -6.66
CA GLY A 265 -22.19 13.21 -7.37
C GLY A 265 -22.28 13.58 -8.85
N ASN A 266 -21.27 14.26 -9.41
CA ASN A 266 -21.16 14.50 -10.85
C ASN A 266 -20.08 13.60 -11.46
N MET A 267 -20.38 13.06 -12.64
CA MET A 267 -19.47 12.29 -13.48
C MET A 267 -18.99 13.15 -14.65
N ARG A 268 -17.70 13.04 -14.96
CA ARG A 268 -17.11 13.52 -16.21
C ARG A 268 -16.50 12.35 -16.97
N GLY A 269 -16.60 12.38 -18.29
CA GLY A 269 -16.06 11.32 -19.11
C GLY A 269 -15.99 11.67 -20.58
N ILE A 270 -15.66 10.65 -21.36
CA ILE A 270 -15.60 10.72 -22.82
C ILE A 270 -16.60 9.72 -23.39
N THR A 271 -17.52 10.20 -24.22
CA THR A 271 -18.46 9.34 -24.94
C THR A 271 -17.68 8.50 -25.95
N LEU A 272 -17.84 7.18 -25.88
CA LEU A 272 -17.22 6.26 -26.80
C LEU A 272 -17.82 6.40 -28.20
N PRO A 273 -17.03 6.27 -29.27
CA PRO A 273 -17.54 6.08 -30.62
C PRO A 273 -18.51 4.89 -30.70
N GLU A 274 -19.49 4.98 -31.59
CA GLU A 274 -20.57 3.98 -31.75
C GLU A 274 -20.02 2.56 -31.95
N ASP A 275 -18.99 2.37 -32.78
CA ASP A 275 -18.38 1.07 -33.02
C ASP A 275 -17.76 0.45 -31.76
N LYS A 276 -17.17 1.28 -30.89
CA LYS A 276 -16.57 0.84 -29.62
C LYS A 276 -17.64 0.59 -28.56
N ALA A 277 -18.65 1.45 -28.50
CA ALA A 277 -19.79 1.26 -27.60
C ALA A 277 -20.52 -0.06 -27.92
N ASP A 278 -20.78 -0.33 -29.20
CA ASP A 278 -21.45 -1.55 -29.65
C ASP A 278 -20.62 -2.81 -29.36
N TYR A 279 -19.31 -2.76 -29.55
CA TYR A 279 -18.42 -3.85 -29.16
C TYR A 279 -18.47 -4.12 -27.64
N VAL A 280 -18.36 -3.07 -26.82
CA VAL A 280 -18.47 -3.22 -25.36
C VAL A 280 -19.83 -3.83 -24.98
N ARG A 281 -20.93 -3.37 -25.58
CA ARG A 281 -22.27 -3.92 -25.34
C ARG A 281 -22.37 -5.38 -25.74
N SER A 282 -21.75 -5.81 -26.84
CA SER A 282 -21.81 -7.22 -27.26
C SER A 282 -21.15 -8.13 -26.22
N GLN A 283 -20.00 -7.71 -25.68
CA GLN A 283 -19.29 -8.45 -24.64
C GLN A 283 -20.09 -8.55 -23.34
N ILE A 284 -20.81 -7.48 -22.98
CA ILE A 284 -21.67 -7.46 -21.79
C ILE A 284 -22.93 -8.31 -22.00
N ARG A 285 -23.59 -8.18 -23.17
CA ARG A 285 -24.85 -8.88 -23.48
C ARG A 285 -24.69 -10.37 -23.60
N GLU A 286 -23.61 -10.83 -24.23
CA GLU A 286 -23.27 -12.24 -24.34
C GLU A 286 -23.30 -12.94 -22.98
N TRP A 287 -22.93 -12.22 -21.92
CA TRP A 287 -22.95 -12.75 -20.55
C TRP A 287 -24.25 -12.52 -19.79
N THR A 288 -24.93 -11.39 -19.97
CA THR A 288 -26.24 -11.17 -19.32
C THR A 288 -27.33 -12.08 -19.86
N ASP A 289 -27.21 -12.59 -21.09
CA ASP A 289 -28.18 -13.54 -21.66
C ASP A 289 -27.91 -15.00 -21.22
N LEU A 290 -26.77 -15.28 -20.60
CA LEU A 290 -26.39 -16.60 -20.07
C LEU A 290 -26.91 -16.86 -18.64
N TYR A 291 -27.46 -15.84 -17.96
CA TYR A 291 -27.92 -15.89 -16.55
C TYR A 291 -29.27 -15.21 -16.35
#